data_AF-A0AAU4JDS1-F1
#
_entry.id   AF-A0AAU4JDS1-F1
#
_cell.length_a   1.000
_cell.length_b   1.000
_cell.length_c   1.000
_cell.angle_alpha   90.00
_cell.angle_beta   90.00
_cell.angle_gamma   90.00
#
_symmetry.space_group_name_H-M   'P 1'
#
loop_
_entity.id
_entity.type
_entity.pdbx_description
1 polymer ?
#
loop_
_entity_poly.entity_id
_entity_poly.type
_entity_poly.pdbx_seq_one_letter_code
_entity_poly.pdbx_strand_id
1 'polypeptide(L)' 'MVRARPQRPSPTPRSHAFPRLPGVAELGWSPASTHDWDTYKVRLAAQAPYGEAAGIDYYRSPQVPWS' A
#
# COMPACT_ATOMS: atom_id res chain seq x y z
N MET A 1 -32.49 17.37 -12.90
CA MET A 1 -31.34 16.83 -13.66
C MET A 1 -30.16 16.69 -12.71
N VAL A 2 -29.93 15.52 -12.13
CA VAL A 2 -28.81 15.25 -11.21
C VAL A 2 -27.66 14.68 -12.04
N ARG A 3 -26.54 15.39 -12.15
CA ARG A 3 -25.32 14.84 -12.76
C ARG A 3 -24.85 13.66 -11.90
N ALA A 4 -24.84 12.46 -12.47
CA ALA A 4 -24.23 11.29 -11.85
C ALA A 4 -22.77 11.62 -11.54
N ARG A 5 -22.38 11.53 -10.26
CA ARG A 5 -20.96 11.58 -9.89
C ARG A 5 -20.30 10.34 -10.52
N PRO A 6 -19.14 10.46 -11.20
CA PRO A 6 -18.44 9.29 -11.71
C PRO A 6 -18.13 8.37 -10.52
N GLN A 7 -18.71 7.17 -10.55
CA GLN A 7 -18.39 6.13 -9.58
C GLN A 7 -16.91 5.78 -9.76
N ARG A 8 -16.11 5.88 -8.68
CA ARG A 8 -14.75 5.32 -8.69
C ARG A 8 -14.86 3.83 -9.05
N PRO A 9 -13.97 3.29 -9.90
CA PRO A 9 -13.97 1.87 -10.21
C PRO A 9 -13.88 1.06 -8.91
N SER A 10 -14.62 -0.04 -8.85
CA SER A 10 -14.65 -0.94 -7.69
C SER A 10 -13.22 -1.34 -7.31
N PRO A 11 -12.83 -1.29 -6.03
CA PRO A 11 -11.50 -1.70 -5.60
C PRO A 11 -11.23 -3.14 -6.06
N THR A 12 -10.17 -3.34 -6.84
CA THR A 12 -9.76 -4.67 -7.29
C THR A 12 -9.29 -5.49 -6.07
N PRO A 13 -9.34 -6.83 -6.09
CA PRO A 13 -8.86 -7.65 -4.98
C PRO A 13 -7.42 -7.30 -4.52
N ARG A 14 -6.58 -6.83 -5.47
CA ARG A 14 -5.22 -6.35 -5.21
C ARG A 14 -5.16 -5.10 -4.32
N SER A 15 -6.11 -4.17 -4.46
CA SER A 15 -6.19 -2.95 -3.65
C SER A 15 -6.48 -3.22 -2.17
N HIS A 16 -7.04 -4.39 -1.82
CA HIS A 16 -7.18 -4.82 -0.44
C HIS A 16 -5.91 -5.49 0.10
N ALA A 17 -5.14 -6.17 -0.75
CA ALA A 17 -3.90 -6.83 -0.31
C ALA A 17 -2.76 -5.82 -0.07
N PHE A 18 -2.59 -4.86 -0.98
CA PHE A 18 -1.57 -3.83 -0.86
C PHE A 18 -2.12 -2.57 -0.20
N PRO A 19 -1.39 -1.98 0.77
CA PRO A 19 0.04 -2.17 1.06
C PRO A 19 0.33 -3.09 2.25
N ARG A 20 -0.65 -3.86 2.73
CA ARG A 20 -0.56 -4.66 3.96
C ARG A 20 0.25 -5.95 3.78
N LEU A 21 0.22 -6.53 2.58
CA LEU A 21 0.89 -7.78 2.25
C LEU A 21 2.42 -7.75 2.51
N PRO A 22 3.18 -6.70 2.08
CA PRO A 22 4.59 -6.55 2.45
C PRO A 22 4.85 -6.55 3.96
N GLY A 23 3.93 -6.01 4.77
CA GLY A 23 4.08 -5.96 6.22
C GLY A 23 3.98 -7.35 6.86
N VAL A 24 3.06 -8.17 6.38
CA VAL A 24 2.93 -9.58 6.82
C VAL A 24 4.18 -10.38 6.46
N ALA A 25 4.74 -10.16 5.27
CA ALA A 25 5.99 -10.81 4.86
C ALA A 25 7.17 -10.39 5.76
N GLU A 26 7.26 -9.12 6.13
CA GLU A 26 8.31 -8.62 7.01
C GLU A 26 8.25 -9.25 8.42
N LEU A 27 7.05 -9.45 8.96
CA LEU A 27 6.87 -10.11 10.27
C LEU A 27 7.32 -11.56 10.26
N GLY A 28 7.15 -12.28 9.14
CA GLY A 28 7.57 -13.67 9.00
C GLY A 28 9.04 -13.86 8.64
N TRP A 29 9.69 -12.85 8.07
CA TRP A 29 11.04 -12.96 7.52
C TRP A 29 12.11 -12.23 8.34
N SER A 30 11.83 -11.00 8.79
CA SER A 30 12.86 -10.15 9.40
C SER A 30 13.01 -10.42 10.90
N PRO A 31 14.22 -10.27 11.46
CA PRO A 31 14.42 -10.37 12.91
C PRO A 31 13.49 -9.41 13.66
N ALA A 32 12.97 -9.85 14.81
CA ALA A 32 12.07 -9.02 15.61
C ALA A 32 12.68 -7.67 16.01
N SER A 33 14.01 -7.59 16.16
CA SER A 33 14.73 -6.35 16.47
C SER A 33 14.64 -5.29 15.37
N THR A 34 14.21 -5.64 14.16
CA THR A 34 14.05 -4.70 13.04
C THR A 34 12.61 -4.23 12.86
N HIS A 35 11.66 -4.74 13.67
CA HIS A 35 10.25 -4.40 13.56
C HIS A 35 9.98 -3.04 14.21
N ASP A 36 10.07 -1.98 13.40
CA ASP A 36 9.77 -0.61 13.81
C ASP A 36 8.89 0.06 12.77
N TRP A 37 7.72 0.56 13.18
CA TRP A 37 6.74 1.15 12.27
C TRP A 37 7.22 2.45 11.64
N ASP A 38 7.94 3.29 12.40
CA ASP A 38 8.34 4.62 11.94
C ASP A 38 9.37 4.56 10.82
N THR A 39 10.28 3.59 10.86
CA THR A 39 11.22 3.31 9.77
C THR A 39 10.61 2.44 8.68
N TYR A 40 9.72 1.49 9.03
CA TYR A 40 9.06 0.62 8.06
C TYR A 40 8.18 1.39 7.08
N LYS A 41 7.37 2.35 7.56
CA LYS A 41 6.46 3.13 6.68
C LYS A 41 7.20 3.89 5.58
N VAL A 42 8.47 4.27 5.82
CA VAL A 42 9.33 4.93 4.82
C VAL A 42 9.78 3.93 3.75
N ARG A 43 10.20 2.73 4.16
CA ARG A 43 10.54 1.64 3.23
C ARG A 43 9.33 1.19 2.41
N LEU A 44 8.15 1.18 3.04
CA LEU A 44 6.88 0.87 2.37
C LEU A 44 6.50 1.95 1.35
N ALA A 45 6.67 3.23 1.68
CA ALA A 45 6.44 4.33 0.76
C ALA A 45 7.31 4.22 -0.50
N ALA A 46 8.58 3.86 -0.33
CA ALA A 46 9.54 3.67 -1.43
C ALA A 46 9.16 2.52 -2.40
N GLN A 47 8.19 1.66 -2.05
CA GLN A 47 7.67 0.63 -2.96
C GLN A 47 6.64 1.16 -3.96
N ALA A 48 6.10 2.37 -3.76
CA ALA A 48 5.07 2.95 -4.62
C ALA A 48 5.45 2.99 -6.11
N PRO A 49 6.64 3.47 -6.52
CA PRO A 49 7.03 3.52 -7.94
C PRO A 49 7.10 2.13 -8.58
N TYR A 50 7.54 1.12 -7.83
CA TYR A 50 7.61 -0.26 -8.31
C TYR A 50 6.22 -0.86 -8.49
N GLY A 51 5.32 -0.62 -7.54
CA GLY A 51 3.92 -1.05 -7.64
C GLY A 51 3.21 -0.41 -8.84
N GLU A 52 3.44 0.88 -9.06
CA GLU A 52 2.91 1.62 -10.22
C GLU A 52 3.45 1.07 -11.55
N ALA A 53 4.77 0.88 -11.66
CA ALA A 53 5.39 0.31 -12.85
C ALA A 53 4.91 -1.12 -13.14
N ALA A 54 4.58 -1.89 -12.10
CA ALA A 54 4.04 -3.24 -12.21
C ALA A 54 2.52 -3.29 -12.45
N GLY A 55 1.83 -2.15 -12.49
CA GLY A 55 0.37 -2.10 -12.63
C GLY A 55 -0.39 -2.70 -11.44
N ILE A 56 0.20 -2.63 -10.23
CA ILE A 56 -0.41 -3.11 -8.99
C ILE A 56 -1.20 -1.97 -8.38
N ASP A 57 -2.53 -2.13 -8.30
CA ASP A 57 -3.37 -1.24 -7.52
C ASP A 57 -3.18 -1.46 -6.02
N TYR A 58 -3.04 -0.38 -5.26
CA TYR A 58 -2.93 -0.41 -3.80
C TYR A 58 -3.67 0.77 -3.16
N TYR A 59 -4.12 0.57 -1.91
CA TYR A 59 -4.72 1.64 -1.14
C TYR A 59 -3.65 2.58 -0.57
N ARG A 60 -3.64 3.85 -1.01
CA ARG A 60 -2.76 4.90 -0.46
C ARG A 60 -3.24 5.33 0.93
N SER A 61 -2.86 4.58 1.95
CA SER A 61 -3.16 4.90 3.36
C SER A 61 -2.55 6.25 3.75
N PRO A 62 -3.29 7.14 4.45
CA PRO A 62 -2.76 8.42 4.94
C PRO A 62 -1.70 8.27 6.04
N GLN A 63 -1.52 7.06 6.59
CA GLN A 63 -0.52 6.76 7.61
C GLN A 63 0.88 6.54 7.03
N VAL A 64 0.99 6.40 5.70
CA VAL A 64 2.24 6.16 4.98
C VAL A 64 2.61 7.42 4.19
N PRO A 65 3.84 7.94 4.33
CA PRO A 65 4.28 9.14 3.63
C PRO A 65 4.70 8.80 2.19
N TRP A 66 3.72 8.54 1.31
CA TRP A 66 3.97 8.21 -0.09
C TRP A 66 4.76 9.32 -0.80
N SER A 67 5.84 8.94 -1.49
CA SER A 67 6.72 9.81 -2.28
C SER A 67 6.74 9.40 -3.75
#